data_AF-A0A1E3IVP9-F1
#
_entry.id   AF-A0A1E3IVP9-F1
#
_cell.length_a   1.000
_cell.length_b   1.000
_cell.length_c   1.000
_cell.angle_alpha   90.00
_cell.angle_beta   90.00
_cell.angle_gamma   90.00
#
_symmetry.space_group_name_H-M   'P 1'
#
loop_
_entity.id
_entity.type
_entity.pdbx_description
1 polymer ?
#
loop_
_entity_poly.entity_id
_entity_poly.type
_entity_poly.pdbx_seq_one_letter_code
_entity_poly.pdbx_strand_id
1 'polypeptide(L)'
;MSIYKFLVTGYRSSFSIFSFEPSTAKIKPVSDSSPAPANATYIELADSPALAASEDGGYLFTISDEQGGSGVSLRLTGDQVEITGQRTVHGGPVHVHIMKDGSGIVVSNFKGGSVIFLPITSSGALSSSSESPLLTLPFVYESQTAPVPKRQDASHAHHVAEGSDGTLYLSDMGSDRIWKLNREGESGLNIVGWLQAPPGAGPRHSLISKDGKYLYNVTELSNEILIFPLTDCSEPVHPLPNFKCSIIPPSVPSAAHSYMNAAQLIFNPRISNVLYASNRLELRLPREFATGEVGDAVAVITLNETGDKLVDVTYVRTGCDGVRGMRASPDGKYVAVAGRYGGGVEIWSVGESGADWKLAGKDEKIDLVTDIAWL
;
A
#
# COMPACT_ATOMS: atom_id res chain seq x y z
N MET A 1 -20.13 -9.19 21.75
CA MET A 1 -18.74 -8.70 21.60
C MET A 1 -18.46 -8.65 20.11
N SER A 2 -17.80 -7.61 19.62
CA SER A 2 -17.53 -7.49 18.18
C SER A 2 -16.46 -8.51 17.77
N ILE A 3 -16.79 -9.35 16.79
CA ILE A 3 -15.84 -10.21 16.09
C ILE A 3 -15.47 -9.49 14.81
N TYR A 4 -14.17 -9.38 14.52
CA TYR A 4 -13.69 -8.82 13.27
C TYR A 4 -13.43 -9.95 12.28
N LYS A 5 -13.65 -9.71 10.99
CA LYS A 5 -13.18 -10.59 9.92
C LYS A 5 -12.14 -9.87 9.09
N PHE A 6 -11.15 -10.60 8.61
CA PHE A 6 -10.19 -10.07 7.67
C PHE A 6 -9.79 -11.15 6.67
N LEU A 7 -9.57 -10.73 5.44
CA LEU A 7 -9.03 -11.51 4.36
C LEU A 7 -7.53 -11.27 4.26
N VAL A 8 -6.77 -12.32 3.98
CA VAL A 8 -5.34 -12.22 3.65
C VAL A 8 -5.09 -12.64 2.21
N THR A 9 -4.12 -11.99 1.58
CA THR A 9 -3.65 -12.33 0.23
C THR A 9 -2.12 -12.21 0.15
N GLY A 10 -1.53 -12.76 -0.92
CA GLY A 10 -0.10 -12.60 -1.16
C GLY A 10 0.49 -13.63 -2.11
N TYR A 11 1.66 -14.16 -1.76
CA TYR A 11 2.31 -15.25 -2.48
C TYR A 11 1.69 -16.61 -2.11
N ARG A 12 0.36 -16.68 -2.15
CA ARG A 12 -0.47 -17.82 -1.72
C ARG A 12 -1.37 -18.27 -2.87
N SER A 13 -1.78 -19.53 -2.87
CA SER A 13 -2.69 -20.09 -3.88
C SER A 13 -4.18 -19.90 -3.56
N SER A 14 -4.51 -19.40 -2.35
CA SER A 14 -5.87 -19.13 -1.94
C SER A 14 -5.99 -17.79 -1.20
N PHE A 15 -7.15 -17.16 -1.35
CA PHE A 15 -7.63 -16.17 -0.40
C PHE A 15 -8.09 -16.91 0.85
N SER A 16 -7.74 -16.37 2.02
CA SER A 16 -8.15 -16.94 3.29
C SER A 16 -8.78 -15.86 4.17
N ILE A 17 -9.95 -16.16 4.72
CA ILE A 17 -10.67 -15.30 5.65
C ILE A 17 -10.48 -15.86 7.06
N PHE A 18 -10.13 -14.97 7.98
CA PHE A 18 -9.97 -15.25 9.38
C PHE A 18 -10.91 -14.37 10.21
N SER A 19 -11.26 -14.87 11.39
CA SER A 19 -11.94 -14.11 12.42
C SER A 19 -10.96 -13.75 13.52
N PHE A 20 -11.11 -12.56 14.09
CA PHE A 20 -10.40 -12.10 15.27
C PHE A 20 -11.39 -11.76 16.37
N GLU A 21 -11.23 -12.41 17.52
CA GLU A 21 -12.04 -12.18 18.72
C GLU A 21 -11.19 -11.51 19.82
N PRO A 22 -11.34 -10.18 20.04
CA PRO A 22 -10.48 -9.45 20.97
C PRO A 22 -10.54 -9.94 22.41
N SER A 23 -11.70 -10.43 22.87
CA SER A 23 -11.90 -10.90 24.25
C SER A 23 -11.10 -12.16 24.59
N THR A 24 -10.72 -12.95 23.57
CA THR A 24 -9.95 -14.18 23.75
C THR A 24 -8.57 -14.12 23.11
N ALA A 25 -8.23 -13.02 22.43
CA ALA A 25 -7.01 -12.84 21.65
C ALA A 25 -6.81 -13.91 20.56
N LYS A 26 -7.90 -14.52 20.06
CA LYS A 26 -7.83 -15.64 19.11
C LYS A 26 -8.07 -15.18 17.68
N ILE A 27 -7.22 -15.66 16.79
CA ILE A 27 -7.43 -15.68 15.34
C ILE A 27 -7.87 -17.10 14.96
N LYS A 28 -8.92 -17.24 14.16
CA LYS A 28 -9.42 -18.55 13.69
C LYS A 28 -9.72 -18.51 12.19
N PRO A 29 -9.37 -19.56 11.43
CA PRO A 29 -9.80 -19.66 10.04
C PRO A 29 -11.32 -19.71 9.96
N VAL A 30 -11.88 -18.96 9.01
CA VAL A 30 -13.31 -18.95 8.67
C VAL A 30 -13.50 -19.62 7.31
N SER A 31 -12.62 -19.33 6.36
CA SER A 31 -12.57 -19.92 5.02
C SER A 31 -11.14 -19.87 4.50
N ASP A 32 -10.65 -20.96 3.92
CA ASP A 32 -9.29 -21.06 3.38
C ASP A 32 -9.23 -21.64 1.95
N SER A 33 -10.41 -21.84 1.34
CA SER A 33 -10.59 -22.62 0.11
C SER A 33 -10.77 -21.80 -1.16
N SER A 34 -10.99 -20.48 -1.05
CA SER A 34 -11.23 -19.63 -2.21
C SER A 34 -9.95 -19.49 -3.05
N PRO A 35 -9.90 -19.97 -4.31
CA PRO A 35 -8.70 -19.89 -5.12
C PRO A 35 -8.26 -18.45 -5.37
N ALA A 36 -6.97 -18.17 -5.24
CA ALA A 36 -6.37 -16.89 -5.61
C ALA A 36 -5.69 -17.00 -6.97
N PRO A 37 -5.70 -15.94 -7.81
CA PRO A 37 -4.88 -15.89 -9.01
C PRO A 37 -3.39 -15.82 -8.64
N ALA A 38 -2.50 -16.07 -9.59
CA ALA A 38 -1.07 -16.15 -9.25
C ALA A 38 -0.53 -14.84 -8.67
N ASN A 39 0.11 -14.92 -7.49
CA ASN A 39 0.73 -13.78 -6.82
C ASN A 39 -0.22 -12.58 -6.64
N ALA A 40 -1.40 -12.81 -6.06
CA ALA A 40 -2.35 -11.77 -5.67
C ALA A 40 -1.81 -10.87 -4.55
N THR A 41 -0.80 -10.05 -4.85
CA THR A 41 0.02 -9.38 -3.81
C THR A 41 -0.58 -8.12 -3.20
N TYR A 42 -1.74 -7.67 -3.67
CA TYR A 42 -2.45 -6.50 -3.17
C TYR A 42 -3.95 -6.69 -3.36
N ILE A 43 -4.77 -6.27 -2.40
CA ILE A 43 -6.23 -6.40 -2.49
C ILE A 43 -6.92 -5.15 -1.93
N GLU A 44 -8.01 -4.77 -2.59
CA GLU A 44 -8.83 -3.64 -2.19
C GLU A 44 -10.30 -4.05 -2.15
N LEU A 45 -10.97 -3.65 -1.07
CA LEU A 45 -12.40 -3.85 -0.87
C LEU A 45 -13.12 -2.56 -1.27
N ALA A 46 -14.12 -2.65 -2.14
CA ALA A 46 -14.91 -1.51 -2.55
C ALA A 46 -15.74 -0.97 -1.38
N ASP A 47 -15.59 0.31 -1.06
CA ASP A 47 -16.35 1.03 -0.03
C ASP A 47 -17.20 2.19 -0.61
N SER A 48 -17.10 2.46 -1.91
CA SER A 48 -17.82 3.54 -2.57
C SER A 48 -19.32 3.21 -2.66
N PRO A 49 -20.24 4.19 -2.49
CA PRO A 49 -21.68 3.94 -2.59
C PRO A 49 -22.12 3.34 -3.94
N ALA A 50 -21.37 3.62 -5.03
CA ALA A 50 -21.63 3.08 -6.36
C ALA A 50 -21.31 1.58 -6.48
N LEU A 51 -20.39 1.08 -5.64
CA LEU A 51 -19.95 -0.31 -5.58
C LEU A 51 -20.20 -0.92 -4.18
N ALA A 52 -21.02 -0.28 -3.36
CA ALA A 52 -21.31 -0.73 -2.01
C ALA A 52 -22.10 -2.03 -2.08
N ALA A 53 -21.85 -2.90 -1.10
CA ALA A 53 -22.39 -4.24 -1.04
C ALA A 53 -23.89 -4.28 -1.36
N SER A 54 -24.27 -5.13 -2.32
CA SER A 54 -25.67 -5.51 -2.49
C SER A 54 -26.06 -6.50 -1.39
N GLU A 55 -27.34 -6.87 -1.30
CA GLU A 55 -27.82 -7.93 -0.39
C GLU A 55 -27.04 -9.27 -0.54
N ASP A 56 -26.29 -9.43 -1.64
CA ASP A 56 -25.57 -10.65 -2.03
C ASP A 56 -24.05 -10.63 -1.77
N GLY A 57 -23.43 -9.53 -1.31
CA GLY A 57 -21.98 -9.49 -1.06
C GLY A 57 -21.23 -8.21 -1.44
N GLY A 58 -19.91 -8.18 -1.19
CA GLY A 58 -19.02 -7.06 -1.49
C GLY A 58 -18.15 -7.28 -2.74
N TYR A 59 -17.75 -6.20 -3.42
CA TYR A 59 -16.80 -6.27 -4.54
C TYR A 59 -15.37 -6.05 -4.07
N LEU A 60 -14.44 -6.86 -4.55
CA LEU A 60 -13.00 -6.66 -4.33
C LEU A 60 -12.26 -6.65 -5.64
N PHE A 61 -11.09 -6.04 -5.62
CA PHE A 61 -10.18 -6.03 -6.75
C PHE A 61 -8.78 -6.42 -6.29
N THR A 62 -8.10 -7.21 -7.10
CA THR A 62 -6.72 -7.65 -6.87
C THR A 62 -5.95 -7.58 -8.18
N ILE A 63 -4.66 -7.84 -8.07
CA ILE A 63 -3.76 -8.05 -9.19
C ILE A 63 -3.34 -9.52 -9.31
N SER A 64 -2.73 -9.87 -10.43
CA SER A 64 -2.11 -11.17 -10.69
C SER A 64 -0.85 -11.00 -11.55
N ASP A 65 0.18 -11.81 -11.32
CA ASP A 65 1.44 -11.83 -12.08
C ASP A 65 1.42 -12.88 -13.21
N GLU A 66 0.23 -13.36 -13.60
CA GLU A 66 0.06 -14.26 -14.75
C GLU A 66 0.38 -13.56 -16.08
N GLN A 67 1.19 -14.21 -16.93
CA GLN A 67 1.48 -13.85 -18.35
C GLN A 67 1.11 -12.42 -18.78
N GLY A 68 1.98 -11.45 -18.48
CA GLY A 68 1.77 -10.03 -18.81
C GLY A 68 0.98 -9.24 -17.77
N GLY A 69 0.66 -9.86 -16.63
CA GLY A 69 -0.05 -9.27 -15.51
C GLY A 69 -1.55 -9.08 -15.78
N SER A 70 -2.36 -9.19 -14.72
CA SER A 70 -3.80 -8.91 -14.81
C SER A 70 -4.31 -8.08 -13.62
N GLY A 71 -5.29 -7.22 -13.90
CA GLY A 71 -6.26 -6.74 -12.91
C GLY A 71 -7.40 -7.75 -12.82
N VAL A 72 -7.92 -7.98 -11.63
CA VAL A 72 -8.88 -9.05 -11.36
C VAL A 72 -10.04 -8.49 -10.53
N SER A 73 -11.27 -8.69 -10.99
CA SER A 73 -12.48 -8.41 -10.21
C SER A 73 -12.90 -9.66 -9.44
N LEU A 74 -13.34 -9.45 -8.20
CA LEU A 74 -13.74 -10.48 -7.26
C LEU A 74 -15.10 -10.14 -6.65
N ARG A 75 -15.81 -11.17 -6.19
CA ARG A 75 -17.02 -11.04 -5.38
C ARG A 75 -16.85 -11.79 -4.08
N LEU A 76 -17.13 -11.13 -2.96
CA LEU A 76 -17.21 -11.74 -1.63
C LEU A 76 -18.67 -12.02 -1.30
N THR A 77 -19.05 -13.29 -1.28
CA THR A 77 -20.39 -13.77 -0.94
C THR A 77 -20.31 -14.58 0.35
N GLY A 78 -20.79 -14.02 1.45
CA GLY A 78 -20.59 -14.60 2.78
C GLY A 78 -19.10 -14.67 3.14
N ASP A 79 -18.57 -15.89 3.28
CA ASP A 79 -17.16 -16.16 3.58
C ASP A 79 -16.41 -16.79 2.38
N GLN A 80 -16.90 -16.59 1.16
CA GLN A 80 -16.27 -17.09 -0.06
C GLN A 80 -15.92 -15.95 -1.01
N VAL A 81 -14.73 -16.02 -1.60
CA VAL A 81 -14.25 -15.10 -2.62
C VAL A 81 -14.25 -15.79 -3.97
N GLU A 82 -14.96 -15.21 -4.93
CA GLU A 82 -15.07 -15.71 -6.30
C GLU A 82 -14.39 -14.74 -7.27
N ILE A 83 -13.62 -15.27 -8.23
CA ILE A 83 -13.08 -14.50 -9.34
C ILE A 83 -14.19 -14.28 -10.37
N THR A 84 -14.57 -13.03 -10.62
CA THR A 84 -15.64 -12.67 -11.55
C THR A 84 -15.13 -12.23 -12.93
N GLY A 85 -13.85 -11.85 -13.02
CA GLY A 85 -13.27 -11.40 -14.28
C GLY A 85 -11.78 -11.05 -14.15
N GLN A 86 -11.10 -11.01 -15.29
CA GLN A 86 -9.70 -10.64 -15.39
C GLN A 86 -9.45 -9.83 -16.67
N ARG A 87 -8.54 -8.87 -16.59
CA ARG A 87 -8.11 -8.00 -17.69
C ARG A 87 -6.59 -7.89 -17.66
N THR A 88 -5.94 -8.16 -18.79
CA THR A 88 -4.49 -7.98 -18.92
C THR A 88 -4.10 -6.52 -18.69
N VAL A 89 -2.99 -6.31 -17.99
CA VAL A 89 -2.44 -4.97 -17.69
C VAL A 89 -1.07 -4.71 -18.33
N HIS A 90 -0.56 -5.67 -19.10
CA HIS A 90 0.62 -5.53 -19.96
C HIS A 90 1.90 -5.10 -19.21
N GLY A 91 2.11 -5.62 -17.99
CA GLY A 91 3.25 -5.30 -17.14
C GLY A 91 3.35 -6.23 -15.92
N GLY A 92 4.16 -5.84 -14.93
CA GLY A 92 4.23 -6.54 -13.64
C GLY A 92 3.47 -5.76 -12.56
N PRO A 93 2.17 -6.03 -12.34
CA PRO A 93 1.35 -5.24 -11.43
C PRO A 93 1.79 -5.39 -9.98
N VAL A 94 1.69 -4.32 -9.21
CA VAL A 94 2.03 -4.31 -7.76
C VAL A 94 1.00 -3.63 -6.88
N HIS A 95 0.05 -2.89 -7.45
CA HIS A 95 -1.00 -2.18 -6.73
C HIS A 95 -2.24 -2.01 -7.61
N VAL A 96 -3.40 -2.04 -6.96
CA VAL A 96 -4.70 -1.66 -7.54
C VAL A 96 -5.31 -0.57 -6.66
N HIS A 97 -5.93 0.42 -7.29
CA HIS A 97 -6.70 1.50 -6.66
C HIS A 97 -8.12 1.50 -7.22
N ILE A 98 -9.16 1.46 -6.39
CA ILE A 98 -10.55 1.65 -6.81
C ILE A 98 -10.83 3.15 -6.84
N MET A 99 -11.28 3.66 -7.99
CA MET A 99 -11.62 5.08 -8.11
C MET A 99 -12.73 5.45 -7.11
N LYS A 100 -12.62 6.63 -6.48
CA LYS A 100 -13.62 7.14 -5.51
C LYS A 100 -15.01 7.28 -6.11
N ASP A 101 -15.11 7.56 -7.41
CA ASP A 101 -16.37 7.64 -8.14
C ASP A 101 -16.96 6.25 -8.50
N GLY A 102 -16.26 5.16 -8.20
CA GLY A 102 -16.65 3.78 -8.49
C GLY A 102 -16.61 3.42 -9.97
N SER A 103 -16.07 4.28 -10.84
CA SER A 103 -16.09 4.08 -12.30
C SER A 103 -15.17 2.98 -12.81
N GLY A 104 -14.14 2.63 -12.04
CA GLY A 104 -13.11 1.70 -12.47
C GLY A 104 -12.02 1.50 -11.44
N ILE A 105 -11.02 0.72 -11.83
CA ILE A 105 -9.76 0.56 -11.09
C ILE A 105 -8.59 1.13 -11.87
N VAL A 106 -7.55 1.56 -11.15
CA VAL A 106 -6.24 1.90 -11.70
C VAL A 106 -5.24 0.86 -11.22
N VAL A 107 -4.50 0.26 -12.14
CA VAL A 107 -3.45 -0.72 -11.83
C VAL A 107 -2.09 -0.14 -12.21
N SER A 108 -1.15 -0.17 -11.27
CA SER A 108 0.24 0.25 -11.52
C SER A 108 1.15 -0.97 -11.70
N ASN A 109 2.03 -0.88 -12.70
CA ASN A 109 2.96 -1.91 -13.09
C ASN A 109 4.40 -1.51 -12.76
N PHE A 110 5.00 -2.21 -11.79
CA PHE A 110 6.39 -2.00 -11.40
C PHE A 110 7.35 -2.39 -12.53
N LYS A 111 7.17 -3.58 -13.10
CA LYS A 111 7.87 -3.98 -14.32
C LYS A 111 7.12 -3.39 -15.52
N GLY A 112 7.84 -2.65 -16.35
CA GLY A 112 7.28 -1.92 -17.49
C GLY A 112 7.05 -0.44 -17.19
N GLY A 113 7.08 -0.02 -15.92
CA GLY A 113 6.95 1.39 -15.54
C GLY A 113 5.69 2.03 -16.13
N SER A 114 4.52 1.44 -15.87
CA SER A 114 3.29 1.81 -16.55
C SER A 114 2.08 1.78 -15.62
N VAL A 115 0.98 2.36 -16.10
CA VAL A 115 -0.30 2.42 -15.40
C VAL A 115 -1.44 2.29 -16.40
N ILE A 116 -2.54 1.67 -15.97
CA ILE A 116 -3.72 1.43 -16.80
C ILE A 116 -4.97 1.62 -15.96
N PHE A 117 -6.00 2.23 -16.56
CA PHE A 117 -7.33 2.34 -15.98
C PHE A 117 -8.28 1.34 -16.65
N LEU A 118 -9.01 0.58 -15.85
CA LEU A 118 -9.95 -0.45 -16.28
C LEU A 118 -11.34 -0.11 -15.75
N PRO A 119 -12.31 0.24 -16.61
CA PRO A 119 -13.67 0.52 -16.18
C PRO A 119 -14.34 -0.69 -15.51
N ILE A 120 -15.20 -0.42 -14.53
CA ILE A 120 -16.05 -1.43 -13.88
C ILE A 120 -17.46 -1.38 -14.49
N THR A 121 -18.04 -2.55 -14.74
CA THR A 121 -19.43 -2.68 -15.22
C THR A 121 -20.42 -2.58 -14.06
N SER A 122 -21.71 -2.45 -14.37
CA SER A 122 -22.77 -2.50 -13.35
C SER A 122 -22.84 -3.81 -12.55
N SER A 123 -22.20 -4.89 -13.03
CA SER A 123 -22.10 -6.15 -12.30
C SER A 123 -20.89 -6.22 -11.36
N GLY A 124 -20.12 -5.13 -11.24
CA GLY A 124 -18.88 -5.07 -10.47
C GLY A 124 -17.69 -5.82 -11.10
N ALA A 125 -17.83 -6.27 -12.35
CA ALA A 125 -16.75 -6.91 -13.09
C ALA A 125 -15.93 -5.87 -13.87
N LEU A 126 -14.69 -6.20 -14.22
CA LEU A 126 -13.92 -5.37 -15.14
C LEU A 126 -14.53 -5.45 -16.55
N SER A 127 -14.80 -4.30 -17.16
CA SER A 127 -15.32 -4.21 -18.53
C SER A 127 -14.38 -4.93 -19.49
N SER A 128 -14.91 -5.74 -20.41
CA SER A 128 -14.14 -6.40 -21.48
C SER A 128 -14.19 -5.64 -22.81
N SER A 129 -15.05 -4.62 -22.92
CA SER A 129 -15.26 -3.87 -24.16
C SER A 129 -14.48 -2.56 -24.23
N SER A 130 -13.96 -2.08 -23.11
CA SER A 130 -13.13 -0.86 -23.06
C SER A 130 -11.73 -1.13 -23.61
N GLU A 131 -11.21 -0.19 -24.42
CA GLU A 131 -9.85 -0.26 -24.97
C GLU A 131 -8.77 -0.22 -23.88
N SER A 132 -8.95 0.64 -22.86
CA SER A 132 -8.04 0.79 -21.72
C SER A 132 -6.56 0.91 -22.14
N PRO A 133 -6.17 2.01 -22.81
CA PRO A 133 -4.81 2.16 -23.31
C PRO A 133 -3.80 2.21 -22.15
N LEU A 134 -2.67 1.52 -22.34
CA LEU A 134 -1.56 1.52 -21.39
C LEU A 134 -0.81 2.86 -21.44
N LEU A 135 -0.62 3.50 -20.29
CA LEU A 135 0.26 4.66 -20.16
C LEU A 135 1.63 4.21 -19.63
N THR A 136 2.65 4.25 -20.49
CA THR A 136 4.05 4.03 -20.09
C THR A 136 4.65 5.34 -19.57
N LEU A 137 5.30 5.29 -18.41
CA LEU A 137 5.93 6.44 -17.78
C LEU A 137 7.31 6.70 -18.38
N PRO A 138 7.70 7.97 -18.56
CA PRO A 138 9.05 8.30 -19.00
C PRO A 138 10.07 7.99 -17.89
N PHE A 139 11.19 7.38 -18.26
CA PHE A 139 12.30 7.13 -17.34
C PHE A 139 13.31 8.29 -17.38
N VAL A 140 13.55 8.90 -16.22
CA VAL A 140 14.26 10.19 -16.14
C VAL A 140 15.78 10.08 -16.02
N TYR A 141 16.28 8.86 -15.84
CA TYR A 141 17.72 8.57 -15.75
C TYR A 141 18.27 7.87 -17.01
N GLU A 142 17.53 7.82 -18.12
CA GLU A 142 17.97 7.12 -19.34
C GLU A 142 19.34 7.60 -19.88
N SER A 143 19.64 8.89 -19.73
CA SER A 143 20.87 9.52 -20.23
C SER A 143 21.94 9.78 -19.15
N GLN A 144 21.76 9.28 -17.92
CA GLN A 144 22.68 9.51 -16.81
C GLN A 144 22.75 8.32 -15.85
N THR A 145 23.75 8.30 -14.96
CA THR A 145 23.78 7.27 -13.92
C THR A 145 22.69 7.57 -12.89
N ALA A 146 21.76 6.64 -12.71
CA ALA A 146 20.73 6.77 -11.70
C ALA A 146 21.34 6.78 -10.27
N PRO A 147 20.73 7.48 -9.30
CA PRO A 147 21.26 7.60 -7.94
C PRO A 147 21.50 6.25 -7.24
N VAL A 148 20.60 5.28 -7.45
CA VAL A 148 20.75 3.90 -6.97
C VAL A 148 20.71 2.93 -8.17
N PRO A 149 21.83 2.73 -8.89
CA PRO A 149 21.84 2.13 -10.23
C PRO A 149 21.15 0.77 -10.39
N LYS A 150 21.17 -0.08 -9.36
CA LYS A 150 20.55 -1.43 -9.40
C LYS A 150 19.06 -1.44 -9.03
N ARG A 151 18.54 -0.32 -8.55
CA ARG A 151 17.15 -0.16 -8.09
C ARG A 151 16.37 0.86 -8.90
N GLN A 152 17.07 1.68 -9.67
CA GLN A 152 16.52 2.75 -10.49
C GLN A 152 17.07 2.63 -11.91
N ASP A 153 16.93 1.44 -12.50
CA ASP A 153 17.38 1.10 -13.85
C ASP A 153 16.29 1.29 -14.92
N ALA A 154 15.03 1.48 -14.48
CA ALA A 154 13.90 1.89 -15.30
C ALA A 154 12.89 2.66 -14.45
N SER A 155 11.81 3.14 -15.06
CA SER A 155 10.63 3.57 -14.31
C SER A 155 9.98 2.38 -13.61
N HIS A 156 9.57 2.58 -12.35
CA HIS A 156 8.95 1.58 -11.50
C HIS A 156 7.73 2.17 -10.79
N ALA A 157 6.61 2.23 -11.50
CA ALA A 157 5.30 2.64 -10.97
C ALA A 157 4.90 1.72 -9.80
N HIS A 158 4.53 2.30 -8.66
CA HIS A 158 4.30 1.51 -7.45
C HIS A 158 2.93 1.70 -6.80
N HIS A 159 2.45 2.92 -6.57
CA HIS A 159 1.21 3.15 -5.81
C HIS A 159 0.47 4.39 -6.31
N VAL A 160 -0.85 4.31 -6.37
CA VAL A 160 -1.72 5.42 -6.75
C VAL A 160 -2.45 5.95 -5.53
N ALA A 161 -2.44 7.26 -5.33
CA ALA A 161 -3.33 7.96 -4.41
C ALA A 161 -4.22 8.92 -5.20
N GLU A 162 -5.51 9.01 -4.86
CA GLU A 162 -6.47 9.84 -5.59
C GLU A 162 -6.88 11.07 -4.78
N GLY A 163 -6.73 12.25 -5.38
CA GLY A 163 -7.21 13.53 -4.84
C GLY A 163 -8.74 13.59 -4.77
N SER A 164 -9.30 14.58 -4.07
CA SER A 164 -10.77 14.79 -4.07
C SER A 164 -11.30 15.32 -5.40
N ASP A 165 -10.42 15.86 -6.23
CA ASP A 165 -10.69 16.37 -7.58
C ASP A 165 -10.54 15.31 -8.68
N GLY A 166 -10.20 14.07 -8.31
CA GLY A 166 -9.97 12.96 -9.24
C GLY A 166 -8.57 12.93 -9.86
N THR A 167 -7.66 13.85 -9.49
CA THR A 167 -6.26 13.74 -9.90
C THR A 167 -5.60 12.56 -9.22
N LEU A 168 -4.88 11.76 -10.00
CA LEU A 168 -4.15 10.59 -9.53
C LEU A 168 -2.68 10.93 -9.31
N TYR A 169 -2.14 10.52 -8.18
CA TYR A 169 -0.74 10.68 -7.79
C TYR A 169 -0.08 9.31 -7.79
N LEU A 170 0.70 9.03 -8.83
CA LEU A 170 1.37 7.74 -9.04
C LEU A 170 2.84 7.83 -8.64
N SER A 171 3.20 7.18 -7.54
CA SER A 171 4.60 7.04 -7.15
C SER A 171 5.37 6.19 -8.15
N ASP A 172 6.51 6.71 -8.60
CA ASP A 172 7.50 6.02 -9.42
C ASP A 172 8.84 5.96 -8.67
N MET A 173 9.13 4.79 -8.11
CA MET A 173 10.34 4.53 -7.34
C MET A 173 11.60 4.69 -8.19
N GLY A 174 11.51 4.31 -9.47
CA GLY A 174 12.64 4.31 -10.41
C GLY A 174 13.07 5.71 -10.83
N SER A 175 12.13 6.65 -10.88
CA SER A 175 12.35 8.01 -11.40
C SER A 175 12.42 9.12 -10.34
N ASP A 176 12.31 8.79 -9.05
CA ASP A 176 12.20 9.78 -7.96
C ASP A 176 11.10 10.82 -8.19
N ARG A 177 9.95 10.36 -8.72
CA ARG A 177 8.80 11.22 -9.04
C ARG A 177 7.51 10.62 -8.52
N ILE A 178 6.56 11.49 -8.20
CA ILE A 178 5.16 11.12 -8.06
C ILE A 178 4.43 11.82 -9.19
N TRP A 179 4.06 11.06 -10.22
CA TRP A 179 3.41 11.59 -11.41
C TRP A 179 1.98 12.02 -11.09
N LYS A 180 1.58 13.20 -11.58
CA LYS A 180 0.18 13.64 -11.56
C LYS A 180 -0.47 13.21 -12.86
N LEU A 181 -1.55 12.44 -12.76
CA LEU A 181 -2.29 11.93 -13.90
C LEU A 181 -3.75 12.37 -13.82
N ASN A 182 -4.36 12.59 -14.98
CA ASN A 182 -5.81 12.75 -15.10
C ASN A 182 -6.36 11.64 -16.00
N ARG A 183 -7.67 11.40 -15.92
CA ARG A 183 -8.35 10.58 -16.91
C ARG A 183 -8.52 11.34 -18.22
N GLU A 184 -8.37 10.63 -19.32
CA GLU A 184 -8.56 11.14 -20.67
C GLU A 184 -9.54 10.22 -21.43
N GLY A 185 -10.65 10.79 -21.90
CA GLY A 185 -11.71 10.02 -22.58
C GLY A 185 -12.37 8.99 -21.65
N GLU A 186 -12.78 7.86 -22.22
CA GLU A 186 -13.48 6.79 -21.49
C GLU A 186 -12.55 6.02 -20.54
N SER A 187 -11.32 5.73 -20.98
CA SER A 187 -10.42 4.84 -20.24
C SER A 187 -8.93 5.19 -20.32
N GLY A 188 -8.58 6.33 -20.91
CA GLY A 188 -7.20 6.79 -21.00
C GLY A 188 -6.73 7.49 -19.73
N LEU A 189 -5.41 7.56 -19.60
CA LEU A 189 -4.70 8.33 -18.58
C LEU A 189 -3.66 9.20 -19.26
N ASN A 190 -3.46 10.42 -18.77
CA ASN A 190 -2.41 11.31 -19.26
C ASN A 190 -1.62 11.94 -18.11
N ILE A 191 -0.33 12.17 -18.34
CA ILE A 191 0.55 12.86 -17.39
C ILE A 191 0.31 14.37 -17.50
N VAL A 192 -0.02 15.01 -16.38
CA VAL A 192 -0.29 16.46 -16.29
C VAL A 192 0.74 17.21 -15.42
N GLY A 193 1.66 16.49 -14.78
CA GLY A 193 2.75 17.06 -13.99
C GLY A 193 3.40 16.01 -13.09
N TRP A 194 4.21 16.44 -12.12
CA TRP A 194 4.79 15.56 -11.12
C TRP A 194 5.20 16.33 -9.87
N LEU A 195 5.33 15.60 -8.76
CA LEU A 195 6.00 16.05 -7.55
C LEU A 195 7.42 15.45 -7.57
N GLN A 196 8.42 16.26 -7.28
CA GLN A 196 9.83 15.89 -7.38
C GLN A 196 10.39 15.45 -6.02
N ALA A 197 10.65 14.16 -5.86
CA ALA A 197 11.35 13.62 -4.69
C ALA A 197 12.88 13.85 -4.81
N PRO A 198 13.62 13.79 -3.69
CA PRO A 198 15.07 13.82 -3.71
C PRO A 198 15.66 12.65 -4.52
N PRO A 199 16.79 12.84 -5.25
CA PRO A 199 17.43 11.74 -5.95
C PRO A 199 17.83 10.59 -5.03
N GLY A 200 17.48 9.36 -5.41
CA GLY A 200 17.72 8.13 -4.65
C GLY A 200 16.72 7.86 -3.53
N ALA A 201 15.62 8.62 -3.43
CA ALA A 201 14.60 8.40 -2.42
C ALA A 201 13.76 7.16 -2.73
N GLY A 202 13.32 7.02 -3.98
CA GLY A 202 12.44 5.97 -4.46
C GLY A 202 11.04 6.04 -3.85
N PRO A 203 10.18 7.00 -4.23
CA PRO A 203 8.81 7.10 -3.75
C PRO A 203 8.02 5.79 -3.89
N ARG A 204 7.35 5.36 -2.82
CA ARG A 204 6.61 4.10 -2.75
C ARG A 204 5.13 4.34 -2.48
N HIS A 205 4.61 4.09 -1.27
CA HIS A 205 3.19 4.30 -0.98
C HIS A 205 2.89 5.76 -0.62
N SER A 206 1.76 6.26 -1.11
CA SER A 206 1.31 7.64 -0.89
C SER A 206 -0.05 7.69 -0.23
N LEU A 207 -0.24 8.67 0.64
CA LEU A 207 -1.52 9.02 1.26
C LEU A 207 -1.79 10.50 1.03
N ILE A 208 -3.06 10.89 0.95
CA ILE A 208 -3.47 12.29 0.88
C ILE A 208 -4.15 12.67 2.18
N SER A 209 -3.78 13.81 2.76
CA SER A 209 -4.40 14.33 3.97
C SER A 209 -5.90 14.51 3.78
N LYS A 210 -6.69 14.38 4.86
CA LYS A 210 -8.15 14.45 4.80
C LYS A 210 -8.67 15.77 4.21
N ASP A 211 -7.93 16.86 4.41
CA ASP A 211 -8.24 18.19 3.88
C ASP A 211 -7.66 18.44 2.48
N GLY A 212 -6.98 17.46 1.88
CA GLY A 212 -6.41 17.53 0.54
C GLY A 212 -5.19 18.42 0.40
N LYS A 213 -4.64 18.98 1.49
CA LYS A 213 -3.52 19.93 1.43
C LYS A 213 -2.15 19.28 1.27
N TYR A 214 -2.00 18.03 1.68
CA TYR A 214 -0.71 17.35 1.68
C TYR A 214 -0.79 15.95 1.07
N LEU A 215 0.27 15.56 0.38
CA LEU A 215 0.57 14.18 0.05
C LEU A 215 1.73 13.70 0.94
N TYR A 216 1.47 12.65 1.71
CA TYR A 216 2.47 11.93 2.49
C TYR A 216 2.98 10.76 1.68
N ASN A 217 4.30 10.62 1.53
CA ASN A 217 4.90 9.52 0.80
C ASN A 217 5.94 8.82 1.66
N VAL A 218 5.92 7.49 1.68
CA VAL A 218 7.03 6.68 2.19
C VAL A 218 7.95 6.32 1.04
N THR A 219 9.26 6.48 1.25
CA THR A 219 10.28 6.23 0.24
C THR A 219 10.94 4.87 0.48
N GLU A 220 10.99 4.01 -0.54
CA GLU A 220 11.50 2.64 -0.41
C GLU A 220 13.02 2.62 -0.16
N LEU A 221 13.78 3.49 -0.84
CA LEU A 221 15.24 3.43 -0.84
C LEU A 221 15.86 4.29 0.26
N SER A 222 15.32 5.49 0.53
CA SER A 222 15.81 6.35 1.61
C SER A 222 15.15 6.13 2.97
N ASN A 223 14.10 5.30 3.04
CA ASN A 223 13.40 4.93 4.29
C ASN A 223 12.94 6.15 5.10
N GLU A 224 12.36 7.15 4.43
CA GLU A 224 11.86 8.38 5.04
C GLU A 224 10.40 8.66 4.67
N ILE A 225 9.77 9.56 5.43
CA ILE A 225 8.51 10.19 5.06
C ILE A 225 8.77 11.55 4.43
N LEU A 226 8.21 11.76 3.25
CA LEU A 226 8.14 13.05 2.57
C LEU A 226 6.73 13.63 2.67
N ILE A 227 6.62 14.93 2.85
CA ILE A 227 5.35 15.68 2.81
C ILE A 227 5.41 16.66 1.65
N PHE A 228 4.51 16.55 0.69
CA PHE A 228 4.38 17.48 -0.43
C PHE A 228 3.13 18.36 -0.25
N PRO A 229 3.23 19.69 -0.39
CA PRO A 229 2.05 20.55 -0.46
C PRO A 229 1.31 20.32 -1.78
N LEU A 230 -0.02 20.22 -1.73
CA LEU A 230 -0.90 20.08 -2.90
C LEU A 230 -1.69 21.35 -3.20
N THR A 231 -1.82 22.24 -2.22
CA THR A 231 -2.48 23.54 -2.35
C THR A 231 -1.46 24.66 -2.29
N ASP A 232 -1.67 25.73 -3.08
CA ASP A 232 -0.85 26.94 -3.10
C ASP A 232 0.66 26.69 -3.36
N CYS A 233 0.98 25.66 -4.15
CA CYS A 233 2.34 25.31 -4.53
C CYS A 233 2.70 25.77 -5.95
N SER A 234 3.94 26.22 -6.15
CA SER A 234 4.52 26.47 -7.47
C SER A 234 5.21 25.22 -8.00
N GLU A 235 5.07 24.96 -9.30
CA GLU A 235 5.81 23.90 -9.98
C GLU A 235 7.30 24.26 -10.14
N PRO A 236 8.23 23.30 -10.00
CA PRO A 236 8.00 21.91 -9.57
C PRO A 236 7.67 21.80 -8.07
N VAL A 237 6.71 20.95 -7.72
CA VAL A 237 6.36 20.69 -6.32
C VAL A 237 7.43 19.84 -5.64
N HIS A 238 8.03 20.36 -4.57
CA HIS A 238 9.05 19.71 -3.74
C HIS A 238 8.50 19.37 -2.35
N PRO A 239 9.10 18.40 -1.63
CA PRO A 239 8.69 18.11 -0.26
C PRO A 239 9.05 19.27 0.66
N LEU A 240 8.32 19.41 1.78
CA LEU A 240 8.57 20.42 2.81
C LEU A 240 10.02 20.32 3.29
N PRO A 241 10.87 21.35 3.08
CA PRO A 241 12.32 21.22 3.25
C PRO A 241 12.75 20.98 4.70
N ASN A 242 11.92 21.41 5.65
CA ASN A 242 12.18 21.30 7.10
C ASN A 242 11.54 20.07 7.74
N PHE A 243 10.83 19.24 6.98
CA PHE A 243 10.30 17.97 7.49
C PHE A 243 11.35 16.87 7.31
N LYS A 244 11.72 16.19 8.40
CA LYS A 244 12.69 15.09 8.42
C LYS A 244 12.17 13.98 9.32
N CYS A 245 11.91 12.81 8.74
CA CYS A 245 11.38 11.66 9.47
C CYS A 245 11.90 10.37 8.85
N SER A 246 12.93 9.77 9.47
CA SER A 246 13.34 8.41 9.11
C SER A 246 12.43 7.40 9.81
N ILE A 247 12.02 6.38 9.08
CA ILE A 247 11.24 5.27 9.65
C ILE A 247 12.11 4.10 10.09
N ILE A 248 13.45 4.22 9.97
CA ILE A 248 14.39 3.21 10.47
C ILE A 248 14.51 3.32 12.00
N PRO A 249 14.36 2.22 12.74
CA PRO A 249 14.55 2.24 14.19
C PRO A 249 15.96 2.68 14.60
N PRO A 250 16.13 3.45 15.69
CA PRO A 250 17.44 3.90 16.17
C PRO A 250 18.43 2.78 16.54
N SER A 251 17.94 1.55 16.74
CA SER A 251 18.79 0.38 16.99
C SER A 251 19.58 -0.07 15.76
N VAL A 252 19.15 0.32 14.55
CA VAL A 252 19.80 -0.05 13.30
C VAL A 252 20.94 0.94 13.01
N PRO A 253 22.20 0.48 12.91
CA PRO A 253 23.33 1.36 12.61
C PRO A 253 23.15 2.09 11.27
N SER A 254 23.57 3.36 11.19
CA SER A 254 23.45 4.16 9.95
C SER A 254 24.11 3.53 8.73
N ALA A 255 25.23 2.81 8.92
CA ALA A 255 25.90 2.08 7.84
C ALA A 255 25.07 0.92 7.26
N ALA A 256 24.02 0.49 7.97
CA ALA A 256 23.11 -0.58 7.57
C ALA A 256 21.83 -0.06 6.89
N HIS A 257 21.58 1.25 6.89
CA HIS A 257 20.31 1.82 6.42
C HIS A 257 20.00 1.48 4.95
N SER A 258 21.02 1.43 4.09
CA SER A 258 20.86 1.09 2.66
C SER A 258 20.49 -0.38 2.39
N TYR A 259 20.51 -1.25 3.40
CA TYR A 259 20.08 -2.65 3.28
C TYR A 259 18.59 -2.83 3.61
N MET A 260 17.96 -1.82 4.19
CA MET A 260 16.55 -1.82 4.54
C MET A 260 15.72 -1.16 3.46
N ASN A 261 14.46 -1.59 3.35
CA ASN A 261 13.51 -1.02 2.40
C ASN A 261 12.16 -0.77 3.06
N ALA A 262 11.65 0.46 2.97
CA ALA A 262 10.30 0.77 3.39
C ALA A 262 9.24 0.01 2.58
N ALA A 263 8.04 -0.13 3.13
CA ALA A 263 6.90 -0.72 2.43
C ALA A 263 5.62 0.08 2.58
N GLN A 264 4.82 -0.21 3.60
CA GLN A 264 3.46 0.30 3.71
C GLN A 264 3.45 1.67 4.36
N LEU A 265 2.46 2.48 3.99
CA LEU A 265 2.10 3.72 4.67
C LEU A 265 0.57 3.76 4.79
N ILE A 266 0.04 3.86 6.00
CA ILE A 266 -1.41 3.92 6.26
C ILE A 266 -1.75 5.01 7.28
N PHE A 267 -2.99 5.49 7.23
CA PHE A 267 -3.59 6.27 8.32
C PHE A 267 -4.18 5.35 9.39
N ASN A 268 -4.38 5.90 10.59
CA ASN A 268 -5.45 5.45 11.46
C ASN A 268 -6.76 6.20 11.10
N PRO A 269 -7.87 5.53 10.76
CA PRO A 269 -9.10 6.21 10.34
C PRO A 269 -9.76 7.05 11.45
N ARG A 270 -9.44 6.81 12.72
CA ARG A 270 -9.92 7.61 13.85
C ARG A 270 -9.01 8.80 14.21
N ILE A 271 -7.74 8.76 13.84
CA ILE A 271 -6.71 9.67 14.37
C ILE A 271 -5.99 10.32 13.19
N SER A 272 -6.46 11.52 12.82
CA SER A 272 -6.12 12.16 11.55
C SER A 272 -4.67 12.64 11.43
N ASN A 273 -3.95 12.78 12.54
CA ASN A 273 -2.57 13.26 12.58
C ASN A 273 -1.55 12.14 12.88
N VAL A 274 -1.93 10.87 12.73
CA VAL A 274 -1.03 9.73 12.94
C VAL A 274 -0.91 8.88 11.68
N LEU A 275 0.33 8.65 11.26
CA LEU A 275 0.70 7.76 10.16
C LEU A 275 1.43 6.54 10.71
N TYR A 276 1.25 5.39 10.06
CA TYR A 276 2.03 4.19 10.33
C TYR A 276 2.79 3.77 9.08
N ALA A 277 4.08 3.55 9.22
CA ALA A 277 4.95 3.18 8.11
C ALA A 277 5.75 1.91 8.45
N SER A 278 5.75 0.93 7.55
CA SER A 278 6.52 -0.30 7.76
C SER A 278 7.88 -0.25 7.08
N ASN A 279 8.86 -0.83 7.76
CA ASN A 279 10.17 -1.14 7.21
C ASN A 279 10.35 -2.65 7.07
N ARG A 280 11.30 -3.04 6.21
CA ARG A 280 11.58 -4.46 5.94
C ARG A 280 13.07 -4.73 5.94
N LEU A 281 13.40 -6.01 6.10
CA LEU A 281 14.74 -6.60 5.91
C LEU A 281 15.70 -6.36 7.07
N GLU A 282 15.22 -5.96 8.26
CA GLU A 282 16.09 -5.81 9.43
C GLU A 282 16.73 -7.15 9.83
N LEU A 283 15.96 -8.24 9.74
CA LEU A 283 16.46 -9.59 10.03
C LEU A 283 17.42 -10.13 8.96
N ARG A 284 17.57 -9.43 7.84
CA ARG A 284 18.48 -9.79 6.73
C ARG A 284 19.68 -8.87 6.61
N LEU A 285 19.88 -8.00 7.58
CA LEU A 285 21.08 -7.20 7.66
C LEU A 285 22.33 -8.10 7.68
N PRO A 286 23.45 -7.66 7.08
CA PRO A 286 24.75 -8.31 7.25
C PRO A 286 25.06 -8.59 8.73
N ARG A 287 25.81 -9.65 9.01
CA ARG A 287 26.03 -10.17 10.37
C ARG A 287 26.62 -9.10 11.31
N GLU A 288 27.48 -8.23 10.78
CA GLU A 288 28.09 -7.11 11.49
C GLU A 288 27.10 -6.01 11.91
N PHE A 289 25.91 -5.99 11.30
CA PHE A 289 24.84 -5.03 11.58
C PHE A 289 23.61 -5.69 12.22
N ALA A 290 23.69 -6.97 12.59
CA ALA A 290 22.57 -7.67 13.22
C ALA A 290 22.16 -6.98 14.52
N THR A 291 20.86 -6.65 14.65
CA THR A 291 20.32 -5.92 15.80
C THR A 291 19.92 -6.82 16.97
N GLY A 292 19.74 -8.12 16.71
CA GLY A 292 19.23 -9.08 17.69
C GLY A 292 17.70 -9.03 17.86
N GLU A 293 17.01 -8.20 17.09
CA GLU A 293 15.55 -8.13 17.05
C GLU A 293 14.96 -9.40 16.40
N VAL A 294 13.68 -9.68 16.71
CA VAL A 294 12.97 -10.88 16.25
C VAL A 294 11.98 -10.62 15.12
N GLY A 295 11.82 -9.35 14.72
CA GLY A 295 10.94 -8.92 13.64
C GLY A 295 11.23 -7.48 13.22
N ASP A 296 10.68 -7.08 12.09
CA ASP A 296 10.77 -5.70 11.60
C ASP A 296 9.91 -4.77 12.47
N ALA A 297 10.25 -3.47 12.48
CA ALA A 297 9.46 -2.46 13.17
C ALA A 297 8.45 -1.75 12.25
N VAL A 298 7.38 -1.25 12.89
CA VAL A 298 6.47 -0.25 12.32
C VAL A 298 6.76 1.09 13.00
N ALA A 299 7.07 2.12 12.21
CA ALA A 299 7.19 3.49 12.71
C ALA A 299 5.78 4.09 12.90
N VAL A 300 5.55 4.66 14.07
CA VAL A 300 4.37 5.46 14.39
C VAL A 300 4.76 6.93 14.37
N ILE A 301 4.23 7.67 13.40
CA ILE A 301 4.59 9.05 13.12
C ILE A 301 3.43 9.94 13.57
N THR A 302 3.67 10.77 14.57
CA THR A 302 2.70 11.76 15.05
C THR A 302 3.02 13.12 14.44
N LEU A 303 2.04 13.69 13.76
CA LEU A 303 2.10 15.02 13.18
C LEU A 303 1.38 16.04 14.07
N ASN A 304 1.68 17.32 13.85
CA ASN A 304 0.89 18.40 14.44
C ASN A 304 -0.54 18.42 13.85
N GLU A 305 -1.42 19.27 14.41
CA GLU A 305 -2.82 19.36 13.98
C GLU A 305 -3.00 19.71 12.50
N THR A 306 -2.08 20.51 11.93
CA THR A 306 -2.08 20.87 10.51
C THR A 306 -1.51 19.78 9.61
N GLY A 307 -0.85 18.76 10.17
CA GLY A 307 -0.30 17.64 9.43
C GLY A 307 0.95 17.95 8.61
N ASP A 308 1.67 19.03 8.91
CA ASP A 308 2.84 19.51 8.14
C ASP A 308 4.17 19.45 8.91
N LYS A 309 4.11 19.14 10.21
CA LYS A 309 5.30 19.04 11.07
C LYS A 309 5.29 17.75 11.88
N LEU A 310 6.48 17.17 12.03
CA LEU A 310 6.71 16.04 12.92
C LEU A 310 6.62 16.50 14.37
N VAL A 311 5.79 15.83 15.16
CA VAL A 311 5.73 15.97 16.62
C VAL A 311 6.58 14.89 17.27
N ASP A 312 6.40 13.63 16.84
CA ASP A 312 7.15 12.50 17.38
C ASP A 312 7.20 11.33 16.38
N VAL A 313 8.22 10.48 16.53
CA VAL A 313 8.30 9.18 15.86
C VAL A 313 8.72 8.11 16.86
N THR A 314 7.86 7.11 17.01
CA THR A 314 8.13 5.93 17.86
C THR A 314 8.09 4.66 17.01
N TYR A 315 8.50 3.53 17.59
CA TYR A 315 8.64 2.28 16.85
C TYR A 315 7.99 1.14 17.61
N VAL A 316 7.08 0.42 16.94
CA VAL A 316 6.46 -0.80 17.44
C VAL A 316 7.23 -2.00 16.89
N ARG A 317 7.79 -2.81 17.79
CA ARG A 317 8.47 -4.06 17.44
C ARG A 317 7.46 -5.16 17.22
N THR A 318 7.50 -5.76 16.04
CA THR A 318 6.64 -6.87 15.66
C THR A 318 7.40 -8.19 15.76
N GLY A 319 6.67 -9.31 15.71
CA GLY A 319 7.26 -10.64 15.46
C GLY A 319 7.38 -10.99 13.97
N CYS A 320 7.04 -10.07 13.06
CA CYS A 320 6.92 -10.32 11.62
C CYS A 320 8.24 -10.06 10.86
N ASP A 321 8.58 -10.94 9.92
CA ASP A 321 9.72 -10.77 8.98
C ASP A 321 9.23 -10.35 7.59
N GLY A 322 9.68 -9.18 7.13
CA GLY A 322 9.32 -8.59 5.87
C GLY A 322 7.92 -7.99 5.90
N VAL A 323 7.67 -7.03 6.80
CA VAL A 323 6.35 -6.37 6.95
C VAL A 323 5.96 -5.61 5.67
N ARG A 324 5.25 -6.32 4.78
CA ARG A 324 4.76 -5.80 3.50
C ARG A 324 3.25 -5.59 3.48
N GLY A 325 2.50 -6.28 4.34
CA GLY A 325 1.05 -6.09 4.50
C GLY A 325 0.74 -5.45 5.84
N MET A 326 0.02 -4.33 5.83
CA MET A 326 -0.41 -3.63 7.04
C MET A 326 -1.71 -2.86 6.77
N ARG A 327 -2.73 -3.02 7.62
CA ARG A 327 -4.01 -2.28 7.52
C ARG A 327 -4.60 -1.97 8.89
N ALA A 328 -5.09 -0.75 9.05
CA ALA A 328 -5.93 -0.37 10.19
C ALA A 328 -7.37 -0.91 10.00
N SER A 329 -8.01 -1.34 11.08
CA SER A 329 -9.43 -1.71 11.06
C SER A 329 -10.29 -0.48 10.73
N PRO A 330 -11.50 -0.64 10.16
CA PRO A 330 -12.36 0.49 9.80
C PRO A 330 -12.71 1.41 10.99
N ASP A 331 -12.85 0.82 12.18
CA ASP A 331 -13.07 1.56 13.42
C ASP A 331 -11.77 2.07 14.07
N GLY A 332 -10.61 1.88 13.42
CA GLY A 332 -9.29 2.35 13.85
C GLY A 332 -8.79 1.80 15.19
N LYS A 333 -9.44 0.78 15.75
CA LYS A 333 -9.05 0.18 17.04
C LYS A 333 -7.93 -0.83 16.92
N TYR A 334 -7.71 -1.39 15.74
CA TYR A 334 -6.70 -2.40 15.50
C TYR A 334 -5.88 -2.07 14.27
N VAL A 335 -4.64 -2.55 14.25
CA VAL A 335 -3.82 -2.67 13.04
C VAL A 335 -3.39 -4.12 12.88
N ALA A 336 -3.69 -4.69 11.72
CA ALA A 336 -3.16 -5.99 11.33
C ALA A 336 -1.83 -5.79 10.59
N VAL A 337 -0.84 -6.60 10.93
CA VAL A 337 0.51 -6.59 10.38
C VAL A 337 0.86 -8.00 9.92
N ALA A 338 1.45 -8.12 8.73
CA ALA A 338 1.79 -9.40 8.12
C ALA A 338 3.26 -9.47 7.72
N GLY A 339 3.92 -10.55 8.16
CA GLY A 339 5.28 -10.89 7.74
C GLY A 339 5.29 -11.75 6.48
N ARG A 340 5.83 -11.19 5.39
CA ARG A 340 5.95 -11.89 4.11
C ARG A 340 6.82 -13.15 4.22
N TYR A 341 7.91 -13.08 4.98
CA TYR A 341 8.93 -14.13 5.05
C TYR A 341 8.79 -15.01 6.30
N GLY A 342 8.05 -14.56 7.31
CA GLY A 342 7.87 -15.27 8.58
C GLY A 342 7.18 -14.44 9.64
N GLY A 343 6.86 -15.05 10.80
CA GLY A 343 6.18 -14.40 11.92
C GLY A 343 4.66 -14.32 11.81
N GLY A 344 4.11 -14.64 10.63
CA GLY A 344 2.68 -14.76 10.39
C GLY A 344 1.93 -13.42 10.40
N VAL A 345 0.73 -13.41 10.99
CA VAL A 345 -0.10 -12.22 11.16
C VAL A 345 -0.22 -11.86 12.64
N GLU A 346 0.02 -10.59 12.95
CA GLU A 346 -0.23 -9.99 14.26
C GLU A 346 -1.33 -8.94 14.16
N ILE A 347 -2.19 -8.87 15.18
CA ILE A 347 -3.21 -7.83 15.34
C ILE A 347 -2.88 -7.05 16.61
N TRP A 348 -2.71 -5.74 16.45
CA TRP A 348 -2.34 -4.82 17.51
C TRP A 348 -3.50 -3.91 17.84
N SER A 349 -3.92 -3.85 19.11
CA SER A 349 -4.86 -2.82 19.56
C SER A 349 -4.16 -1.47 19.63
N VAL A 350 -4.86 -0.41 19.23
CA VAL A 350 -4.36 0.96 19.18
C VAL A 350 -5.06 1.83 20.23
N GLY A 351 -4.28 2.42 21.13
CA GLY A 351 -4.75 3.37 22.13
C GLY A 351 -5.26 4.69 21.54
N GLU A 352 -5.78 5.58 22.41
CA GLU A 352 -6.40 6.84 21.98
C GLU A 352 -5.41 7.80 21.28
N SER A 353 -4.14 7.76 21.66
CA SER A 353 -3.06 8.55 21.05
C SER A 353 -2.70 8.09 19.63
N GLY A 354 -3.01 6.83 19.29
CA GLY A 354 -2.52 6.19 18.06
C GLY A 354 -1.12 5.59 18.18
N ALA A 355 -0.35 5.97 19.21
CA ALA A 355 1.02 5.50 19.44
C ALA A 355 1.09 4.26 20.35
N ASP A 356 0.12 4.10 21.26
CA ASP A 356 0.13 3.02 22.23
C ASP A 356 -0.42 1.72 21.63
N TRP A 357 0.48 0.91 21.05
CA TRP A 357 0.12 -0.39 20.48
C TRP A 357 0.30 -1.51 21.51
N LYS A 358 -0.67 -2.43 21.57
CA LYS A 358 -0.57 -3.65 22.38
C LYS A 358 -0.97 -4.86 21.55
N LEU A 359 -0.16 -5.92 21.58
CA LEU A 359 -0.46 -7.14 20.85
C LEU A 359 -1.78 -7.72 21.36
N ALA A 360 -2.75 -7.83 20.47
CA ALA A 360 -4.12 -8.25 20.78
C ALA A 360 -4.45 -9.64 20.24
N GLY A 361 -3.70 -10.13 19.25
CA GLY A 361 -3.80 -11.49 18.73
C GLY A 361 -2.67 -11.77 17.75
N LYS A 362 -2.31 -13.04 17.57
CA LYS A 362 -1.35 -13.46 16.54
C LYS A 362 -1.61 -14.88 16.07
N ASP A 363 -1.22 -15.16 14.84
CA ASP A 363 -1.12 -16.51 14.29
C ASP A 363 0.09 -16.61 13.36
N GLU A 364 1.13 -17.32 13.82
CA GLU A 364 2.41 -17.50 13.14
C GLU A 364 2.30 -18.43 11.91
N LYS A 365 1.19 -19.16 11.75
CA LYS A 365 0.97 -20.09 10.64
C LYS A 365 0.42 -19.41 9.39
N ILE A 366 -0.04 -18.16 9.50
CA ILE A 366 -0.57 -17.40 8.36
C ILE A 366 0.60 -16.76 7.61
N ASP A 367 1.21 -17.53 6.71
CA ASP A 367 2.44 -17.18 6.00
C ASP A 367 2.22 -16.52 4.63
N LEU A 368 3.31 -16.03 4.01
CA LEU A 368 3.34 -15.54 2.62
C LEU A 368 2.34 -14.40 2.32
N VAL A 369 1.85 -13.72 3.37
CA VAL A 369 0.92 -12.61 3.27
C VAL A 369 1.66 -11.35 2.85
N THR A 370 1.11 -10.64 1.87
CA THR A 370 1.63 -9.33 1.46
C THR A 370 0.60 -8.22 1.56
N ASP A 371 -0.68 -8.55 1.72
CA ASP A 371 -1.72 -7.57 1.98
C ASP A 371 -2.92 -8.19 2.73
N ILE A 372 -3.71 -7.34 3.36
CA ILE A 372 -4.86 -7.69 4.20
C ILE A 372 -6.03 -6.79 3.79
N ALA A 373 -7.27 -7.27 3.92
CA ALA A 373 -8.48 -6.47 3.86
C ALA A 373 -9.37 -6.79 5.06
N TRP A 374 -9.84 -5.78 5.79
CA TRP A 374 -10.87 -5.96 6.82
C TRP A 374 -12.24 -6.07 6.16
N LEU A 375 -13.07 -7.01 6.62
CA LEU A 375 -14.38 -7.36 6.04
C LEU A 375 -15.54 -6.90 6.91
#